data_AF-A0A7V9G4R0-F1
#
_entry.id   AF-A0A7V9G4R0-F1
#
_cell.length_a   1.000
_cell.length_b   1.000
_cell.length_c   1.000
_cell.angle_alpha   90.00
_cell.angle_beta   90.00
_cell.angle_gamma   90.00
#
_symmetry.space_group_name_H-M   'P 1'
#
loop_
_entity.id
_entity.type
_entity.pdbx_description
1 polymer ?
#
loop_
_entity_poly.entity_id
_entity_poly.type
_entity_poly.pdbx_seq_one_letter_code
_entity_poly.pdbx_strand_id
1 'polypeptide(L)'
;MDEAQVTTPPPISAEVPAKPLMQGEIAGRDLLEVVKMLNRLKKTGVLTARGAENRTEIYVKQGNVVAAFYNDLSGAAALTRGLLIGKAEFVLEAHDGRFPNNVLQETAFILESVDKILAEYGERLWA
;
A
#
# COMPACT_ATOMS: atom_id res chain seq x y z
N MET A 1 2.28 31.55 -4.11
CA MET A 1 2.98 30.29 -3.81
C MET A 1 2.01 29.50 -2.96
N ASP A 2 1.28 28.57 -3.58
CA ASP A 2 0.34 27.71 -2.88
C ASP A 2 1.13 26.69 -2.05
N GLU A 3 0.91 26.71 -0.73
CA GLU A 3 1.35 25.66 0.18
C GLU A 3 0.63 24.37 -0.20
N ALA A 4 1.38 23.41 -0.75
CA ALA A 4 0.88 22.06 -0.97
C ALA A 4 0.46 21.51 0.40
N GLN A 5 -0.85 21.34 0.60
CA GLN A 5 -1.40 20.71 1.79
C GLN A 5 -0.78 19.32 1.93
N VAL A 6 0.09 19.17 2.94
CA VAL A 6 0.60 17.89 3.39
C VAL A 6 -0.60 17.10 3.91
N THR A 7 -1.17 16.28 3.04
CA THR A 7 -2.28 15.40 3.42
C THR A 7 -1.69 14.23 4.18
N THR A 8 -1.49 14.43 5.49
CA THR A 8 -1.28 13.31 6.41
C THR A 8 -2.45 12.33 6.27
N PRO A 9 -2.20 11.01 6.30
CA PRO A 9 -3.29 10.04 6.28
C PRO A 9 -4.32 10.44 7.35
N PRO A 10 -5.63 10.42 7.04
CA PRO A 10 -6.63 10.68 8.06
C PRO A 10 -6.36 9.73 9.22
N PRO A 11 -6.48 10.18 10.48
CA PRO A 11 -6.37 9.28 11.60
C PRO A 11 -7.34 8.14 11.33
N ILE A 12 -6.83 6.91 11.31
CA ILE A 12 -7.66 5.71 11.35
C ILE A 12 -8.54 5.97 12.57
N SER A 13 -9.83 6.27 12.34
CA SER A 13 -10.78 6.52 13.41
C SER A 13 -10.55 5.42 14.44
N ALA A 14 -10.50 5.78 15.72
CA ALA A 14 -10.25 4.86 16.83
C ALA A 14 -11.42 3.87 17.05
N GLU A 15 -11.98 3.34 15.96
CA GLU A 15 -12.92 2.25 15.91
C GLU A 15 -12.10 0.97 16.06
N VAL A 16 -12.29 0.32 17.21
CA VAL A 16 -11.95 -1.07 17.57
C VAL A 16 -11.12 -1.80 16.50
N PRO A 17 -9.86 -2.18 16.77
CA PRO A 17 -9.01 -2.83 15.77
C PRO A 17 -9.76 -4.03 15.18
N ALA A 18 -10.11 -3.92 13.89
CA ALA A 18 -10.77 -4.98 13.19
C ALA A 18 -9.85 -6.19 13.21
N LYS A 19 -10.38 -7.39 13.53
CA LYS A 19 -9.58 -8.61 13.61
C LYS A 19 -8.74 -8.73 12.31
N PRO A 20 -7.40 -8.89 12.42
CA PRO A 20 -6.55 -8.97 11.25
C PRO A 20 -6.97 -10.16 10.39
N LEU A 21 -7.18 -9.89 9.10
CA LEU A 21 -7.49 -10.91 8.10
C LEU A 21 -6.26 -11.71 7.71
N MET A 22 -5.09 -11.06 7.73
CA MET A 22 -3.81 -11.63 7.37
C MET A 22 -2.70 -10.75 7.96
N GLN A 23 -1.59 -11.37 8.35
CA GLN A 23 -0.39 -10.67 8.79
C GLN A 23 0.84 -11.54 8.49
N GLY A 24 2.01 -10.91 8.42
CA GLY A 24 3.27 -11.62 8.21
C GLY A 24 4.43 -10.68 7.99
N GLU A 25 5.56 -11.27 7.58
CA GLU A 25 6.75 -10.54 7.18
C GLU A 25 6.90 -10.63 5.65
N ILE A 26 7.45 -9.58 5.05
CA ILE A 26 7.71 -9.49 3.62
C ILE A 26 9.16 -9.07 3.37
N ALA A 27 9.76 -9.64 2.32
CA ALA A 27 11.06 -9.24 1.83
C ALA A 27 11.06 -9.05 0.29
N GLY A 28 11.80 -8.06 -0.18
CA GLY A 28 11.94 -7.74 -1.58
C GLY A 28 10.58 -7.49 -2.27
N ARG A 29 10.18 -8.41 -3.15
CA ARG A 29 8.98 -8.26 -4.00
C ARG A 29 7.68 -8.69 -3.32
N ASP A 30 7.73 -9.24 -2.11
CA ASP A 30 6.58 -9.92 -1.51
C ASP A 30 5.37 -8.98 -1.31
N LEU A 31 5.58 -7.68 -1.04
CA LEU A 31 4.45 -6.75 -0.90
C LEU A 31 3.66 -6.60 -2.20
N LEU A 32 4.34 -6.57 -3.35
CA LEU A 32 3.69 -6.53 -4.65
C LEU A 32 2.84 -7.77 -4.86
N GLU A 33 3.35 -8.94 -4.49
CA GLU A 33 2.61 -10.21 -4.59
C GLU A 33 1.40 -10.25 -3.67
N VAL A 34 1.52 -9.71 -2.44
CA VAL A 34 0.38 -9.53 -1.55
C VAL A 34 -0.68 -8.65 -2.21
N VAL A 35 -0.34 -7.49 -2.75
CA VAL A 35 -1.33 -6.60 -3.39
C VAL A 35 -1.95 -7.23 -4.65
N LYS A 36 -1.17 -7.93 -5.47
CA LYS A 36 -1.70 -8.73 -6.61
C LYS A 36 -2.70 -9.79 -6.13
N MET A 37 -2.40 -10.47 -5.03
CA MET A 37 -3.31 -11.44 -4.43
C MET A 37 -4.61 -10.78 -3.94
N LEU A 38 -4.53 -9.62 -3.27
CA LEU A 38 -5.72 -8.87 -2.84
C LEU A 38 -6.58 -8.43 -4.02
N ASN A 39 -5.94 -8.00 -5.11
CA ASN A 39 -6.62 -7.65 -6.36
C ASN A 39 -7.37 -8.84 -6.97
N ARG A 40 -6.72 -10.01 -7.04
CA ARG A 40 -7.29 -11.25 -7.57
C ARG A 40 -8.46 -11.76 -6.73
N LEU A 41 -8.31 -11.73 -5.41
CA LEU A 41 -9.32 -12.21 -4.45
C LEU A 41 -10.43 -11.17 -4.17
N LYS A 42 -10.40 -10.01 -4.85
CA LYS A 42 -11.37 -8.91 -4.68
C LYS A 42 -11.56 -8.51 -3.22
N LYS A 43 -10.47 -8.49 -2.44
CA LYS A 43 -10.51 -8.15 -1.01
C LYS A 43 -10.77 -6.66 -0.80
N THR A 44 -11.33 -6.35 0.35
CA THR A 44 -11.57 -4.98 0.81
C THR A 44 -10.96 -4.83 2.20
N GLY A 45 -10.18 -3.78 2.41
CA GLY A 45 -9.47 -3.57 3.67
C GLY A 45 -8.33 -2.57 3.56
N VAL A 46 -7.59 -2.44 4.66
CA VAL A 46 -6.38 -1.62 4.74
C VAL A 46 -5.19 -2.54 4.97
N LEU A 47 -4.23 -2.50 4.05
CA LEU A 47 -2.95 -3.16 4.16
C LEU A 47 -1.94 -2.16 4.69
N THR A 48 -1.49 -2.37 5.92
CA THR A 48 -0.42 -1.58 6.53
C THR A 48 0.87 -2.38 6.46
N ALA A 49 1.96 -1.80 5.96
CA ALA A 49 3.30 -2.38 6.09
C ALA A 49 4.26 -1.41 6.79
N ARG A 50 5.05 -1.92 7.73
CA ARG A 50 6.00 -1.16 8.56
C ARG A 50 7.39 -1.79 8.45
N GLY A 51 8.32 -1.04 7.87
CA GLY A 51 9.75 -1.30 7.94
C GLY A 51 10.40 -0.45 9.04
N ALA A 52 11.74 -0.50 9.12
CA ALA A 52 12.50 0.20 10.15
C ALA A 52 12.24 1.74 10.18
N GLU A 53 12.16 2.37 9.02
CA GLU A 53 12.00 3.83 8.88
C GLU A 53 10.80 4.21 8.01
N ASN A 54 10.06 3.23 7.51
CA ASN A 54 9.07 3.41 6.46
C ASN A 54 7.74 2.80 6.88
N ARG A 55 6.66 3.55 6.68
CA ARG A 55 5.29 3.06 6.85
C ARG A 55 4.52 3.29 5.57
N THR A 56 3.87 2.24 5.08
CA THR A 56 2.91 2.34 3.98
C THR A 56 1.54 1.87 4.43
N GLU A 57 0.52 2.53 3.89
CA GLU A 57 -0.88 2.12 4.01
C GLU A 57 -1.48 2.07 2.62
N ILE A 58 -2.10 0.94 2.30
CA ILE A 58 -2.72 0.69 1.00
C ILE A 58 -4.17 0.31 1.25
N TYR A 59 -5.07 1.17 0.79
CA TYR A 59 -6.50 1.02 0.93
C TYR A 59 -7.04 0.30 -0.30
N VAL A 60 -7.62 -0.88 -0.10
CA VAL A 60 -8.12 -1.75 -1.15
C VAL A 60 -9.63 -1.87 -1.03
N LYS A 61 -10.34 -1.70 -2.15
CA LYS A 61 -11.79 -1.87 -2.27
C LYS A 61 -12.13 -2.80 -3.42
N GLN A 62 -12.69 -3.97 -3.12
CA GLN A 62 -13.03 -5.00 -4.10
C GLN A 62 -11.84 -5.33 -5.02
N GLY A 63 -10.64 -5.38 -4.44
CA GLY A 63 -9.37 -5.64 -5.13
C GLY A 63 -8.73 -4.41 -5.80
N ASN A 64 -9.43 -3.28 -5.90
CA ASN A 64 -8.84 -2.06 -6.45
C ASN A 64 -8.15 -1.26 -5.36
N VAL A 65 -6.91 -0.83 -5.60
CA VAL A 65 -6.25 0.15 -4.74
C VAL A 65 -6.87 1.51 -4.99
N VAL A 66 -7.51 2.08 -3.97
CA VAL A 66 -8.23 3.36 -4.03
C VAL A 66 -7.49 4.47 -3.32
N ALA A 67 -6.65 4.12 -2.35
CA ALA A 67 -5.71 5.06 -1.76
C ALA A 67 -4.41 4.40 -1.33
N ALA A 68 -3.38 5.22 -1.26
CA ALA A 68 -2.11 4.84 -0.65
C ALA A 68 -1.43 6.02 0.05
N PHE A 69 -0.68 5.69 1.09
CA PHE A 69 0.19 6.59 1.82
C PHE A 69 1.53 5.91 2.09
N TYR A 70 2.60 6.70 2.07
CA TYR A 70 3.96 6.25 2.34
C TYR A 70 4.71 7.39 3.01
N ASN A 71 4.94 7.29 4.32
CA ASN A 71 5.43 8.42 5.13
C ASN A 71 4.63 9.69 4.80
N ASP A 72 5.26 10.70 4.19
CA ASP A 72 4.65 11.98 3.82
C ASP A 72 4.07 12.03 2.39
N LEU A 73 4.20 10.94 1.63
CA LEU A 73 3.65 10.81 0.28
C LEU A 73 2.21 10.29 0.32
N SER A 74 1.40 10.69 -0.67
CA SER A 74 0.05 10.18 -0.90
C SER A 74 -0.20 9.79 -2.35
N GLY A 75 -1.23 8.98 -2.59
CA GLY A 75 -1.70 8.59 -3.92
C GLY A 75 -0.77 7.61 -4.65
N ALA A 76 -0.72 7.68 -5.99
CA ALA A 76 0.02 6.73 -6.81
C ALA A 76 1.53 6.71 -6.50
N ALA A 77 2.14 7.87 -6.23
CA ALA A 77 3.55 7.94 -5.86
C ALA A 77 3.85 7.23 -4.53
N ALA A 78 2.95 7.36 -3.56
CA ALA A 78 3.03 6.63 -2.30
C ALA A 78 2.89 5.12 -2.50
N LEU A 79 1.95 4.70 -3.34
CA LEU A 79 1.75 3.28 -3.68
C LEU A 79 3.03 2.69 -4.30
N THR A 80 3.60 3.35 -5.30
CA THR A 80 4.85 2.90 -5.93
C THR A 80 5.97 2.80 -4.91
N ARG A 81 6.18 3.81 -4.05
CA ARG A 81 7.23 3.78 -3.02
C ARG A 81 7.00 2.70 -1.98
N GLY A 82 5.76 2.55 -1.52
CA GLY A 82 5.36 1.51 -0.58
C GLY A 82 5.63 0.11 -1.11
N LEU A 83 5.27 -0.18 -2.35
CA LEU A 83 5.50 -1.49 -2.98
C LEU A 83 6.97 -1.84 -3.18
N LEU A 84 7.87 -0.86 -3.11
CA LEU A 84 9.33 -1.06 -3.17
C LEU A 84 9.97 -1.20 -1.79
N ILE A 85 9.17 -1.27 -0.71
CA ILE A 85 9.69 -1.46 0.64
C ILE A 85 10.41 -2.81 0.72
N GLY A 86 11.71 -2.78 1.05
CA GLY A 86 12.54 -3.97 0.96
C GLY A 86 12.25 -5.00 2.04
N LYS A 87 12.02 -4.56 3.28
CA LYS A 87 11.64 -5.45 4.39
C LYS A 87 10.63 -4.75 5.28
N ALA A 88 9.56 -5.45 5.62
CA ALA A 88 8.53 -4.93 6.50
C ALA A 88 7.70 -6.05 7.14
N GLU A 89 7.11 -5.74 8.27
CA GLU A 89 5.95 -6.47 8.78
C GLU A 89 4.70 -5.89 8.13
N PHE A 90 3.74 -6.72 7.77
CA PHE A 90 2.46 -6.27 7.23
C PHE A 90 1.28 -6.85 7.99
N VAL A 91 0.19 -6.08 7.98
CA VAL A 91 -1.12 -6.48 8.50
C VAL A 91 -2.19 -6.01 7.52
N LEU A 92 -3.13 -6.89 7.20
CA LEU A 92 -4.36 -6.58 6.48
C LEU A 92 -5.54 -6.62 7.45
N GLU A 93 -6.25 -5.52 7.55
CA GLU A 93 -7.46 -5.41 8.37
C GLU A 93 -8.68 -5.24 7.46
N ALA A 94 -9.77 -5.94 7.80
CA ALA A 94 -11.05 -5.69 7.16
C ALA A 94 -11.49 -4.26 7.47
N HIS A 95 -11.97 -3.54 6.47
CA HIS A 95 -12.45 -2.17 6.66
C HIS A 95 -13.64 -1.93 5.75
N ASP A 96 -14.76 -1.53 6.35
CA ASP A 96 -16.05 -1.27 5.72
C ASP A 96 -16.38 0.23 5.65
N GLY A 97 -15.57 1.07 6.30
CA GLY A 97 -15.69 2.52 6.26
C GLY A 97 -15.30 3.16 4.92
N ARG A 98 -15.37 4.50 4.88
CA ARG A 98 -14.99 5.29 3.70
C ARG A 98 -13.48 5.31 3.55
N PHE A 99 -13.00 4.98 2.35
CA PHE A 99 -11.59 5.11 2.02
C PHE A 99 -11.28 6.49 1.44
N PRO A 100 -10.07 7.01 1.70
CA PRO A 100 -9.50 8.06 0.87
C PRO A 100 -9.48 7.55 -0.59
N ASN A 101 -9.75 8.43 -1.55
CA ASN A 101 -9.78 8.06 -2.98
C ASN A 101 -8.71 8.87 -3.73
N ASN A 102 -7.44 8.63 -3.40
CA ASN A 102 -6.29 9.40 -3.89
C ASN A 102 -5.42 8.63 -4.89
N VAL A 103 -5.79 7.39 -5.24
CA VAL A 103 -5.19 6.63 -6.35
C VAL A 103 -6.21 6.61 -7.48
N LEU A 104 -5.98 7.47 -8.49
CA LEU A 104 -6.88 7.62 -9.64
C LEU A 104 -6.52 6.71 -10.82
N GLN A 105 -5.31 6.17 -10.81
CA GLN A 105 -4.82 5.26 -11.85
C GLN A 105 -5.37 3.86 -11.62
N GLU A 106 -5.57 3.12 -12.71
CA GLU A 106 -6.02 1.73 -12.62
C GLU A 106 -4.99 0.88 -11.89
N THR A 107 -5.46 0.07 -10.93
CA THR A 107 -4.60 -0.80 -10.13
C THR A 107 -3.75 -1.73 -11.01
N ALA A 108 -4.33 -2.28 -12.08
CA ALA A 108 -3.61 -3.17 -13.00
C ALA A 108 -2.40 -2.47 -13.64
N PHE A 109 -2.56 -1.23 -14.09
CA PHE A 109 -1.49 -0.44 -14.68
C PHE A 109 -0.36 -0.16 -13.69
N ILE A 110 -0.70 0.18 -12.44
CA ILE A 110 0.32 0.45 -11.40
C ILE A 110 1.08 -0.83 -11.06
N LEU A 111 0.38 -1.95 -10.86
CA LEU A 111 1.01 -3.23 -10.54
C LEU A 111 1.95 -3.69 -11.66
N GLU A 112 1.55 -3.56 -12.92
CA GLU A 112 2.41 -3.86 -14.07
C GLU A 112 3.65 -2.94 -14.12
N SER A 113 3.48 -1.65 -13.85
CA SER A 113 4.59 -0.69 -13.86
C SER A 113 5.62 -1.00 -12.77
N VAL A 114 5.16 -1.32 -11.56
CA VAL A 114 6.04 -1.70 -10.44
C VAL A 114 6.72 -3.04 -10.71
N ASP A 115 6.00 -4.00 -11.30
CA ASP A 115 6.56 -5.30 -11.68
C ASP A 115 7.76 -5.14 -12.63
N LYS A 116 7.62 -4.27 -13.65
CA LYS A 116 8.72 -3.93 -14.57
C LYS A 116 9.92 -3.30 -13.85
N ILE A 117 9.69 -2.33 -12.97
CA ILE A 117 10.76 -1.70 -12.18
C ILE A 117 11.49 -2.74 -11.33
N LEU A 118 10.73 -3.62 -10.66
CA LEU A 118 11.31 -4.66 -9.82
C LEU A 118 12.06 -5.71 -10.64
N ALA A 119 11.56 -6.08 -11.83
CA ALA A 119 12.24 -6.97 -12.75
C ALA A 119 13.60 -6.41 -13.20
N GLU A 120 13.68 -5.11 -13.45
CA GLU A 120 14.88 -4.45 -13.97
C GLU A 120 15.87 -4.06 -12.86
N TYR A 121 15.39 -3.65 -11.69
CA TYR A 121 16.21 -3.04 -10.63
C TYR A 121 16.14 -3.73 -9.27
N GLY A 122 15.27 -4.73 -9.08
CA GLY A 122 14.92 -5.28 -7.76
C GLY A 122 16.13 -5.71 -6.92
N GLU A 123 17.08 -6.45 -7.50
CA GLU A 123 18.27 -6.88 -6.73
C GLU A 123 19.17 -5.73 -6.28
N ARG A 124 19.18 -4.61 -7.01
CA ARG A 124 19.98 -3.42 -6.67
C ARG A 124 19.30 -2.51 -5.65
N LEU A 125 17.97 -2.58 -5.53
CA LEU A 125 17.21 -1.73 -4.62
C LEU A 125 17.35 -2.15 -3.15
N TRP A 126 17.76 -3.40 -2.90
CA TRP A 126 17.83 -4.00 -1.57
C TRP A 126 19.17 -4.68 -1.24
N ALA A 127 20.17 -4.54 -2.12
CA ALA A 127 21.56 -4.92 -1.87
C ALA A 127 22.24 -3.90 -0.95
#